data_AF-A0A7X5QBR3-F1
#
_entry.id   AF-A0A7X5QBR3-F1
#
_cell.length_a   1.000
_cell.length_b   1.000
_cell.length_c   1.000
_cell.angle_alpha   90.00
_cell.angle_beta   90.00
_cell.angle_gamma   90.00
#
_symmetry.space_group_name_H-M   'P 1'
#
loop_
_entity.id
_entity.type
_entity.pdbx_description
1 polymer ?
#
loop_
_entity_poly.entity_id
_entity_poly.type
_entity_poly.pdbx_seq_one_letter_code
_entity_poly.pdbx_strand_id
1 'polypeptide(L)'
;DTQTRQKREITEIGELPDTLTFNKPPTDFDTWDGKEWVVDKDLLKAHQINEAKQQQVALLQQANETLSLLQDSVDLEVATDSEKEALLEWRKYRVLLTRVDVNQAPDVEWPEMPK
;
A
#
# COMPACT_ATOMS: atom_id res chain seq x y z
N ASP A 1 -28.25 -1.83 -32.72
CA ASP A 1 -29.70 -1.60 -32.86
C ASP A 1 -30.45 -2.92 -32.63
N THR A 2 -31.43 -2.96 -31.73
CA THR A 2 -32.14 -4.21 -31.36
C THR A 2 -33.35 -4.52 -32.25
N GLN A 3 -33.64 -3.70 -33.29
CA GLN A 3 -34.67 -4.03 -34.29
C GLN A 3 -34.08 -4.49 -35.64
N THR A 4 -32.83 -4.18 -35.98
CA THR A 4 -32.23 -4.52 -37.28
C THR A 4 -30.97 -5.40 -37.24
N ARG A 5 -30.45 -5.75 -36.04
CA ARG A 5 -29.30 -6.65 -35.81
C ARG A 5 -28.01 -6.32 -36.59
N GLN A 6 -27.80 -5.08 -37.02
CA GLN A 6 -26.51 -4.64 -37.56
C GLN A 6 -25.66 -3.92 -36.51
N LYS A 7 -24.34 -4.14 -36.56
CA LYS A 7 -23.33 -3.42 -35.78
C LYS A 7 -23.24 -2.00 -36.32
N ARG A 8 -23.51 -1.00 -35.47
CA ARG A 8 -23.25 0.41 -35.74
C ARG A 8 -22.31 0.94 -34.67
N GLU A 9 -21.22 1.56 -35.10
CA GLU A 9 -20.37 2.39 -34.25
C GLU A 9 -21.04 3.77 -34.17
N ILE A 10 -21.37 4.21 -32.96
CA ILE A 10 -22.00 5.50 -32.73
C ILE A 10 -20.88 6.54 -32.69
N THR A 11 -20.82 7.40 -33.70
CA THR A 11 -19.79 8.45 -33.90
C THR A 11 -20.28 9.87 -33.61
N GLU A 12 -21.43 10.04 -32.95
CA GLU A 12 -21.89 11.34 -32.45
C GLU A 12 -22.13 11.26 -30.94
N ILE A 13 -21.19 11.79 -30.17
CA ILE A 13 -21.41 12.18 -28.78
C ILE A 13 -21.80 13.66 -28.82
N GLY A 14 -23.06 13.95 -28.48
CA GLY A 14 -23.55 15.31 -28.30
C GLY A 14 -22.73 16.08 -27.26
N GLU A 15 -22.91 17.41 -27.24
CA GLU A 15 -22.20 18.33 -26.36
C GLU A 15 -22.10 17.77 -24.93
N LEU A 16 -20.87 17.63 -24.45
CA LEU A 16 -20.63 17.16 -23.09
C LEU A 16 -21.30 18.12 -22.11
N PRO A 17 -22.06 17.61 -21.12
CA PRO A 17 -22.49 18.44 -20.01
C PRO A 17 -21.26 19.03 -19.31
N ASP A 18 -21.35 20.27 -18.83
CA ASP A 18 -20.29 21.03 -18.13
C ASP A 18 -19.67 20.31 -16.91
N THR A 19 -20.17 19.12 -16.57
CA THR A 19 -19.68 18.24 -15.50
C THR A 19 -18.59 17.26 -15.94
N LEU A 20 -18.21 17.21 -17.22
CA LEU A 20 -17.26 16.23 -17.75
C LEU A 20 -16.07 16.90 -18.45
N THR A 21 -14.91 16.82 -17.80
CA THR A 21 -13.62 17.29 -18.33
C THR A 21 -12.85 16.14 -19.00
N PHE A 22 -12.28 16.41 -20.18
CA PHE A 22 -11.37 15.50 -20.90
C PHE A 22 -9.96 15.42 -20.29
N ASN A 23 -9.67 16.24 -19.28
CA ASN A 23 -8.38 16.23 -18.61
C ASN A 23 -8.41 15.17 -17.52
N LYS A 24 -7.68 14.07 -17.76
CA LYS A 24 -7.39 13.05 -16.74
C LYS A 24 -6.80 13.75 -15.51
N PRO A 25 -7.33 13.51 -14.30
CA PRO A 25 -6.75 14.09 -13.10
C PRO A 25 -5.29 13.66 -13.01
N PRO A 26 -4.35 14.58 -12.77
CA PRO A 26 -2.92 14.27 -12.68
C PRO A 26 -2.61 13.26 -11.56
N THR A 27 -3.51 13.10 -10.58
CA THR A 27 -3.45 12.09 -9.52
C THR A 27 -4.83 11.45 -9.26
N ASP A 28 -4.88 10.27 -8.66
CA ASP A 28 -6.17 9.63 -8.28
C ASP A 28 -6.89 10.36 -7.11
N PHE A 29 -6.34 11.48 -6.62
CA PHE A 29 -6.82 12.21 -5.43
C PHE A 29 -7.30 13.63 -5.74
N ASP A 30 -7.50 13.98 -7.01
CA ASP A 30 -7.98 15.29 -7.40
C ASP A 30 -9.52 15.37 -7.23
N THR A 31 -10.01 16.34 -6.44
CA THR A 31 -11.43 16.73 -6.41
C THR A 31 -11.66 17.89 -7.37
N TRP A 32 -12.79 17.84 -8.08
CA TRP A 32 -13.19 18.91 -9.00
C TRP A 32 -13.90 20.03 -8.25
N ASP A 33 -13.31 21.23 -8.17
CA ASP A 33 -13.87 22.41 -7.47
C ASP A 33 -14.86 23.20 -8.37
N GLY A 34 -15.33 22.60 -9.46
CA GLY A 34 -16.21 23.26 -10.44
C GLY A 34 -15.49 24.12 -11.48
N LYS A 35 -14.17 24.33 -11.33
CA LYS A 35 -13.35 25.09 -12.29
C LYS A 35 -12.01 24.44 -12.61
N GLU A 36 -11.36 23.83 -11.61
CA GLU A 36 -10.05 23.18 -11.73
C GLU A 36 -9.99 21.93 -10.83
N TRP A 37 -9.07 21.01 -11.18
CA TRP A 37 -8.74 19.86 -10.33
C TRP A 37 -7.88 20.33 -9.15
N VAL A 38 -8.37 20.14 -7.93
CA VAL A 38 -7.67 20.47 -6.70
C VAL A 38 -7.29 19.17 -6.01
N VAL A 39 -6.01 18.99 -5.68
CA VAL A 39 -5.56 17.84 -4.91
C VAL A 39 -6.22 17.85 -3.54
N ASP A 40 -7.00 16.83 -3.25
CA ASP A 40 -7.57 16.61 -1.94
C ASP A 40 -6.45 16.14 -1.00
N LYS A 41 -5.94 17.06 -0.18
CA LYS A 41 -4.85 16.79 0.75
C LYS A 41 -5.24 15.75 1.80
N ASP A 42 -6.52 15.66 2.15
CA ASP A 42 -7.02 14.67 3.10
C ASP A 42 -7.04 13.28 2.45
N LEU A 43 -7.48 13.16 1.19
CA LEU A 43 -7.40 11.90 0.44
C LEU A 43 -5.94 11.48 0.18
N LEU A 44 -5.06 12.43 -0.17
CA LEU A 44 -3.63 12.15 -0.37
C LEU A 44 -2.98 11.65 0.93
N LYS A 45 -3.25 12.30 2.07
CA LYS A 45 -2.75 11.87 3.37
C LYS A 45 -3.30 10.49 3.75
N ALA A 46 -4.59 10.25 3.54
CA ALA A 46 -5.21 8.96 3.80
C ALA A 46 -4.60 7.84 2.96
N HIS A 47 -4.29 8.11 1.69
CA HIS A 47 -3.58 7.18 0.82
C HIS A 47 -2.19 6.85 1.34
N GLN A 48 -1.38 7.87 1.67
CA GLN A 48 -0.03 7.68 2.21
C GLN A 48 -0.04 6.85 3.49
N ILE A 49 -1.02 7.08 4.39
CA ILE A 49 -1.19 6.26 5.60
C ILE A 49 -1.55 4.82 5.25
N ASN A 50 -2.39 4.61 4.23
CA ASN A 50 -2.76 3.26 3.79
C ASN A 50 -1.57 2.51 3.18
N GLU A 51 -0.76 3.18 2.35
CA GLU A 51 0.49 2.62 1.81
C GLU A 51 1.45 2.24 2.94
N ALA A 52 1.65 3.13 3.92
CA ALA A 52 2.46 2.84 5.10
C ALA A 52 1.92 1.63 5.89
N LYS A 53 0.59 1.50 6.06
CA LYS A 53 -0.02 0.31 6.69
C LYS A 53 0.24 -0.96 5.89
N GLN A 54 0.10 -0.92 4.57
CA GLN A 54 0.39 -2.07 3.72
C GLN A 54 1.86 -2.48 3.80
N GLN A 55 2.77 -1.50 3.82
CA GLN A 55 4.19 -1.75 4.02
C GLN A 55 4.46 -2.38 5.41
N GLN A 56 3.83 -1.88 6.48
CA GLN A 56 3.95 -2.48 7.81
C GLN A 56 3.52 -3.95 7.81
N VAL A 57 2.39 -4.26 7.16
CA VAL A 57 1.87 -5.63 7.06
C VAL A 57 2.84 -6.52 6.28
N ALA A 58 3.37 -6.04 5.15
CA ALA A 58 4.34 -6.80 4.36
C ALA A 58 5.63 -7.10 5.15
N LEU A 59 6.16 -6.09 5.87
CA LEU A 59 7.35 -6.26 6.71
C LEU A 59 7.10 -7.21 7.89
N LEU A 60 5.90 -7.17 8.50
CA LEU A 60 5.50 -8.12 9.55
C LEU A 60 5.38 -9.54 9.01
N GLN A 61 4.83 -9.72 7.81
CA GLN A 61 4.73 -11.02 7.17
C GLN A 61 6.13 -11.60 6.92
N GLN A 62 7.02 -10.83 6.30
CA GLN A 62 8.41 -11.24 6.07
C GLN A 62 9.11 -11.62 7.39
N ALA A 63 8.96 -10.79 8.42
CA ALA A 63 9.54 -11.08 9.74
C ALA A 63 8.97 -12.38 10.34
N ASN A 64 7.67 -12.65 10.18
CA ASN A 64 7.06 -13.88 10.68
C ASN A 64 7.53 -15.13 9.92
N GLU A 65 7.73 -15.04 8.60
CA GLU A 65 8.27 -16.13 7.79
C GLU A 65 9.70 -16.49 8.22
N THR A 66 10.57 -15.49 8.38
CA THR A 66 11.94 -15.71 8.88
C THR A 66 11.94 -16.25 10.32
N LEU A 67 11.08 -15.70 11.19
CA LEU A 67 10.94 -16.19 12.55
C LEU A 67 10.45 -17.64 12.61
N SER A 68 9.54 -18.05 11.73
CA SER A 68 9.07 -19.44 11.66
C SER A 68 10.23 -20.38 11.35
N LEU A 69 11.02 -20.06 10.33
CA LEU A 69 12.17 -20.89 9.93
C LEU A 69 13.22 -20.99 11.06
N LEU A 70 13.57 -19.85 11.68
CA LEU A 70 14.52 -19.83 12.78
C LEU A 70 13.99 -20.60 14.00
N GLN A 71 12.68 -20.49 14.27
CA GLN A 71 12.04 -21.22 15.36
C GLN A 71 12.05 -22.73 15.10
N ASP A 72 11.77 -23.16 13.87
CA ASP A 72 11.83 -24.57 13.48
C ASP A 72 13.25 -25.14 13.72
N SER A 73 14.31 -24.40 13.36
CA SER A 73 15.69 -24.81 13.67
C SER A 73 15.94 -24.95 15.18
N VAL A 74 15.37 -24.07 16.00
CA VAL A 74 15.49 -24.15 17.47
C VAL A 74 14.71 -25.33 18.02
N ASP A 75 13.49 -25.53 17.56
CA ASP A 75 12.59 -26.60 18.01
C ASP A 75 13.11 -27.99 17.62
N LEU A 76 13.81 -28.10 16.49
CA LEU A 76 14.53 -29.30 16.04
C LEU A 76 15.90 -29.48 16.70
N GLU A 77 16.31 -28.57 17.59
CA GLU A 77 17.62 -28.56 18.27
C GLU A 77 18.84 -28.53 17.32
N VAL A 78 18.64 -28.08 16.07
CA VAL A 78 19.69 -27.95 15.05
C VAL A 78 20.18 -26.51 14.86
N ALA A 79 19.55 -25.54 15.52
CA ALA A 79 19.92 -24.13 15.44
C ALA A 79 21.34 -23.87 15.94
N THR A 80 22.10 -23.18 15.10
CA THR A 80 23.38 -22.56 15.44
C THR A 80 23.18 -21.40 16.42
N ASP A 81 24.24 -21.01 17.13
CA ASP A 81 24.19 -19.85 18.03
C ASP A 81 23.83 -18.56 17.29
N SER A 82 24.29 -18.42 16.04
CA SER A 82 23.94 -17.29 15.17
C SER A 82 22.45 -17.26 14.83
N GLU A 83 21.81 -18.40 14.58
CA GLU A 83 20.36 -18.45 14.32
C GLU A 83 19.54 -18.12 15.58
N LYS A 84 20.02 -18.49 16.77
CA LYS A 84 19.38 -18.12 18.04
C LYS A 84 19.48 -16.63 18.32
N GLU A 85 20.62 -16.01 18.00
CA GLU A 85 20.79 -14.56 18.06
C GLU A 85 19.88 -13.85 17.05
N ALA A 86 19.88 -14.31 15.79
CA ALA A 86 18.99 -13.79 14.76
C ALA A 86 17.51 -13.89 15.18
N LEU A 87 17.08 -15.01 15.79
CA LEU A 87 15.72 -15.19 16.28
C LEU A 87 15.33 -14.10 17.30
N LEU A 88 16.24 -13.72 18.19
CA LEU A 88 16.02 -12.62 19.14
C LEU A 88 15.94 -11.26 18.44
N GLU A 89 16.81 -11.00 17.48
CA GLU A 89 16.81 -9.75 16.71
C GLU A 89 15.54 -9.59 15.87
N TRP A 90 15.12 -10.64 15.16
CA TRP A 90 13.87 -10.66 14.40
C TRP A 90 12.64 -10.49 15.29
N ARG A 91 12.64 -11.05 16.51
CA ARG A 91 11.55 -10.82 17.49
C ARG A 91 11.49 -9.37 17.93
N LYS A 92 12.65 -8.75 18.21
CA LYS A 92 12.73 -7.31 18.54
C LYS A 92 12.25 -6.46 17.38
N TYR A 93 12.73 -6.73 16.18
CA TYR A 93 12.34 -6.04 14.94
C TYR A 93 10.83 -6.10 14.72
N ARG A 94 10.21 -7.27 14.85
CA ARG A 94 8.74 -7.43 14.75
C ARG A 94 7.99 -6.55 15.76
N VAL A 95 8.45 -6.51 17.01
CA VAL A 95 7.84 -5.65 18.04
C VAL A 95 8.02 -4.17 17.70
N LEU A 96 9.20 -3.76 17.23
CA LEU A 96 9.44 -2.38 16.79
C LEU A 96 8.52 -2.01 15.62
N LEU A 97 8.37 -2.89 14.62
CA LEU A 97 7.46 -2.69 13.49
C LEU A 97 6.02 -2.44 13.95
N THR A 98 5.51 -3.19 14.94
CA THR A 98 4.14 -2.97 15.46
C THR A 98 3.96 -1.64 16.19
N ARG A 99 5.05 -0.98 16.60
CA ARG A 99 5.03 0.32 17.30
C ARG A 99 5.21 1.51 16.36
N VAL A 100 5.55 1.26 15.10
CA VAL A 100 5.71 2.31 14.08
C VAL A 100 4.38 3.04 13.88
N ASP A 101 4.40 4.38 13.97
CA ASP A 101 3.24 5.21 13.73
C ASP A 101 3.08 5.53 12.24
N VAL A 102 2.24 4.73 11.57
CA VAL A 102 1.90 4.90 10.15
C VAL A 102 1.18 6.22 9.83
N ASN A 103 0.69 6.97 10.83
CA ASN A 103 0.07 8.28 10.61
C ASN A 103 1.10 9.36 10.27
N GLN A 104 2.40 9.09 10.50
CA GLN A 104 3.50 9.98 10.13
C GLN A 104 3.82 9.96 8.63
N ALA A 105 3.13 9.14 7.83
CA ALA A 105 3.32 9.07 6.39
C ALA A 105 3.28 10.46 5.71
N PRO A 106 4.19 10.77 4.79
CA PRO A 106 5.16 9.86 4.16
C PRO A 106 6.44 9.63 4.98
N ASP A 107 6.69 10.42 6.02
CA ASP A 107 7.93 10.43 6.81
C ASP A 107 7.96 9.36 7.92
N VAL A 108 7.49 8.14 7.63
CA VAL A 108 7.49 7.04 8.60
C VAL A 108 8.91 6.50 8.77
N GLU A 109 9.39 6.49 10.02
CA GLU A 109 10.66 5.87 10.37
C GLU A 109 10.50 4.36 10.55
N TRP A 110 11.00 3.59 9.59
CA TRP A 110 11.00 2.14 9.66
C TRP A 110 12.23 1.62 10.43
N PRO A 111 12.06 0.63 11.33
CA PRO A 111 13.19 0.00 11.99
C PRO A 111 14.09 -0.70 10.98
N GLU A 112 15.37 -0.82 11.30
CA GLU A 112 16.33 -1.53 10.44
C GLU A 112 16.07 -3.04 10.47
N MET A 113 16.09 -3.66 9.30
CA MET A 113 15.93 -5.10 9.16
C MET A 113 17.18 -5.82 9.70
N PRO A 114 17.02 -6.80 10.60
CA PRO A 114 18.14 -7.59 11.11
C PRO A 114 18.73 -8.49 10.02
N LYS A 115 19.98 -8.90 10.19
CA LYS A 115 20.75 -9.68 9.22
C LYS A 115 20.64 -11.19 9.43
#